data_AF-A0A4S8HXU0-F1
#
_entry.id   AF-A0A4S8HXU0-F1
#
_cell.length_a   1.000
_cell.length_b   1.000
_cell.length_c   1.000
_cell.angle_alpha   90.00
_cell.angle_beta   90.00
_cell.angle_gamma   90.00
#
_symmetry.space_group_name_H-M   'P 1'
#
loop_
_entity.id
_entity.type
_entity.pdbx_description
1 polymer ?
#
loop_
_entity_poly.entity_id
_entity_poly.type
_entity_poly.pdbx_seq_one_letter_code
_entity_poly.pdbx_strand_id
1 'polypeptide(L)'
;MQKVLLLTSISLLVFCMSVSAQKVNTDSLSLVARISSDQLQLGKLQNQVEQKTKNKQDASEQAQKSANENSNAADKLSDNPENKKLARKANNKAGAAKSDSRNARRESDRLDKLDKDIQDLKNRIADNQVKLNKHIQNGANRATPDTPQY
;
A
#
# COMPACT_ATOMS: atom_id res chain seq x y z
N MET A 1 -27.18 -12.12 -4.42
CA MET A 1 -26.16 -11.44 -5.25
C MET A 1 -26.05 -10.00 -4.82
N GLN A 2 -25.08 -9.68 -3.98
CA GLN A 2 -24.80 -8.32 -3.48
C GLN A 2 -23.30 -8.09 -3.60
N LYS A 3 -22.85 -7.79 -4.81
CA LYS A 3 -21.46 -7.40 -5.04
C LYS A 3 -21.43 -6.09 -5.80
N VAL A 4 -21.12 -5.05 -5.02
CA VAL A 4 -20.21 -3.97 -5.41
C VAL A 4 -20.77 -2.96 -6.41
N LEU A 5 -21.70 -2.16 -5.88
CA LEU A 5 -22.08 -0.82 -6.34
C LEU A 5 -20.98 0.22 -5.99
N LEU A 6 -19.70 -0.11 -6.16
CA LEU A 6 -18.54 0.73 -5.78
C LEU A 6 -17.52 0.84 -6.92
N LEU A 7 -17.99 1.09 -8.14
CA LEU A 7 -17.12 1.23 -9.32
C LEU A 7 -17.40 2.49 -10.15
N THR A 8 -18.09 3.49 -9.60
CA THR A 8 -18.57 4.66 -10.36
C THR A 8 -18.05 6.02 -9.89
N SER A 9 -16.99 6.10 -9.09
CA SER A 9 -16.50 7.40 -8.59
C SER A 9 -15.09 7.81 -9.05
N ILE A 10 -14.53 7.20 -10.11
CA ILE A 10 -13.20 7.58 -10.64
C ILE A 10 -13.28 8.40 -11.95
N SER A 11 -14.44 8.47 -12.62
CA SER A 11 -14.52 9.01 -13.99
C SER A 11 -15.11 10.43 -14.13
N LEU A 12 -15.34 11.17 -13.04
CA LEU A 12 -16.01 12.48 -13.12
C LEU A 12 -15.20 13.64 -12.50
N LEU A 13 -13.93 13.78 -12.91
CA LEU A 13 -13.13 14.99 -12.64
C LEU A 13 -12.31 15.43 -13.87
N VAL A 14 -12.89 15.35 -15.07
CA VAL A 14 -12.21 15.78 -16.33
C VAL A 14 -13.00 16.84 -17.12
N PHE A 15 -14.13 17.34 -16.64
CA PHE A 15 -14.91 18.34 -17.38
C PHE A 15 -15.05 19.64 -16.59
N CYS A 16 -14.09 20.56 -16.76
CA CYS A 16 -14.24 22.02 -16.64
C CYS A 16 -12.86 22.72 -16.70
N MET A 17 -12.07 22.46 -17.75
CA MET A 17 -11.00 23.39 -18.12
C MET A 17 -11.50 24.27 -19.26
N SER A 18 -12.26 25.31 -18.91
CA SER A 18 -12.45 26.44 -19.80
C SER A 18 -11.08 27.06 -20.05
N VAL A 19 -10.65 27.06 -21.31
CA VAL A 19 -9.37 27.61 -21.77
C VAL A 19 -9.44 29.12 -21.64
N SER A 20 -9.12 29.63 -20.46
CA SER A 20 -8.67 31.01 -20.27
C SER A 20 -7.16 30.95 -20.17
N ALA A 21 -6.46 31.66 -21.04
CA ALA A 21 -5.01 31.81 -21.03
C ALA A 21 -4.56 32.56 -19.76
N GLN A 22 -4.71 31.93 -18.60
CA GLN A 22 -4.19 32.39 -17.33
C GLN A 22 -2.71 31.99 -17.31
N LYS A 23 -1.85 32.97 -17.11
CA LYS A 23 -0.40 32.85 -16.91
C LYS A 23 -0.13 31.62 -16.03
N VAL A 24 0.28 30.50 -16.63
CA VAL A 24 0.53 29.25 -15.91
C VAL A 24 1.73 29.53 -15.02
N ASN A 25 1.50 29.79 -13.74
CA ASN A 25 2.60 29.99 -12.81
C ASN A 25 3.42 28.69 -12.80
N THR A 26 4.75 28.79 -12.89
CA THR A 26 5.66 27.63 -12.91
C THR A 26 5.40 26.68 -11.73
N ASP A 27 4.96 27.25 -10.60
CA ASP A 27 4.59 26.52 -9.40
C ASP A 27 3.39 25.59 -9.62
N SER A 28 2.34 26.05 -10.32
CA SER A 28 1.14 25.26 -10.62
C SER A 28 1.48 24.08 -11.52
N LEU A 29 2.32 24.29 -12.54
CA LEU A 29 2.77 23.22 -13.43
C LEU A 29 3.62 22.19 -12.67
N SER A 30 4.49 22.64 -11.77
CA SER A 30 5.30 21.74 -10.92
C SER A 30 4.43 20.89 -9.98
N LEU A 31 3.34 21.44 -9.45
CA LEU A 31 2.39 20.72 -8.60
C LEU A 31 1.64 19.65 -9.40
N VAL A 32 1.16 19.98 -10.60
CA VAL A 32 0.52 18.99 -11.50
C VAL A 32 1.48 17.84 -11.81
N ALA A 33 2.75 18.15 -12.16
CA ALA A 33 3.74 17.11 -12.44
C ALA A 33 3.99 16.20 -11.24
N ARG A 34 4.08 16.76 -10.02
CA ARG A 34 4.23 15.99 -8.77
C ARG A 34 3.01 15.10 -8.50
N ILE A 35 1.80 15.64 -8.64
CA ILE A 35 0.55 14.88 -8.47
C ILE A 35 0.50 13.70 -9.43
N SER A 36 0.77 13.94 -10.72
CA SER A 36 0.77 12.87 -11.74
C SER A 36 1.80 11.78 -11.46
N SER A 37 3.02 12.17 -11.03
CA SER A 37 4.05 11.21 -10.62
C SER A 37 3.62 10.37 -9.42
N ASP A 38 3.03 11.02 -8.41
CA ASP A 38 2.57 10.34 -7.19
C ASP A 38 1.39 9.40 -7.49
N GLN A 39 0.47 9.80 -8.37
CA GLN A 39 -0.63 8.94 -8.84
C GLN A 39 -0.12 7.72 -9.62
N LEU A 40 0.88 7.89 -10.48
CA LEU A 40 1.53 6.78 -11.17
C LEU A 40 2.17 5.81 -10.17
N GLN A 41 2.88 6.34 -9.17
CA GLN A 41 3.48 5.52 -8.12
C GLN A 41 2.42 4.81 -7.27
N LEU A 42 1.33 5.49 -6.93
CA LEU A 42 0.20 4.93 -6.19
C LEU A 42 -0.38 3.73 -6.94
N GLY A 43 -0.64 3.85 -8.24
CA GLY A 43 -1.11 2.73 -9.07
C GLY A 43 -0.13 1.55 -9.07
N LYS A 44 1.17 1.80 -9.15
CA LYS A 44 2.20 0.74 -9.06
C LYS A 44 2.17 0.02 -7.71
N LEU A 45 2.02 0.74 -6.60
CA LEU A 45 1.95 0.14 -5.27
C LEU A 45 0.63 -0.63 -5.06
N GLN A 46 -0.50 -0.10 -5.53
CA GLN A 46 -1.80 -0.77 -5.46
C GLN A 46 -1.80 -2.11 -6.20
N ASN A 47 -1.11 -2.19 -7.35
CA ASN A 47 -0.95 -3.44 -8.09
C ASN A 47 -0.12 -4.50 -7.34
N GLN A 48 0.63 -4.13 -6.30
CA GLN A 48 1.40 -5.08 -5.48
C GLN A 48 0.61 -5.61 -4.27
N VAL A 49 -0.52 -4.99 -3.92
CA VAL A 49 -1.28 -5.32 -2.69
C VAL A 49 -1.75 -6.76 -2.70
N GLU A 50 -2.33 -7.21 -3.81
CA GLU A 50 -2.84 -8.58 -3.95
C GLU A 50 -1.71 -9.61 -3.74
N GLN A 51 -0.59 -9.43 -4.46
CA GLN A 51 0.54 -10.36 -4.37
C GLN A 51 1.16 -10.38 -2.97
N LYS A 52 1.33 -9.22 -2.32
CA LYS A 52 1.89 -9.17 -0.95
C LYS A 52 0.93 -9.75 0.09
N THR A 53 -0.38 -9.54 -0.09
CA THR A 53 -1.41 -10.15 0.75
C THR A 53 -1.34 -11.67 0.65
N LYS A 54 -1.24 -12.20 -0.57
CA LYS A 54 -1.06 -13.63 -0.81
C LYS A 54 0.22 -14.17 -0.18
N ASN A 55 1.36 -13.49 -0.37
CA ASN A 55 2.63 -13.91 0.23
C ASN A 55 2.55 -13.98 1.76
N LYS A 56 1.90 -13.00 2.41
CA LYS A 56 1.66 -13.00 3.86
C LYS A 56 0.82 -14.21 4.28
N GLN A 57 -0.27 -14.49 3.56
CA GLN A 57 -1.13 -15.63 3.82
C GLN A 57 -0.36 -16.95 3.67
N ASP A 58 0.29 -17.17 2.53
CA ASP A 58 1.04 -18.39 2.23
C ASP A 58 2.15 -18.62 3.27
N ALA A 59 2.88 -17.56 3.65
CA ALA A 59 3.92 -17.66 4.67
C ALA A 59 3.35 -17.97 6.07
N SER A 60 2.18 -17.42 6.41
CA SER A 60 1.50 -17.70 7.67
C SER A 60 1.00 -19.15 7.74
N GLU A 61 0.39 -19.66 6.67
CA GLU A 61 -0.06 -21.05 6.57
C GLU A 61 1.12 -22.02 6.69
N GLN A 62 2.22 -21.73 6.00
CA GLN A 62 3.44 -22.53 6.08
C GLN A 62 4.06 -22.50 7.48
N ALA A 63 4.08 -21.34 8.15
CA ALA A 63 4.55 -21.23 9.52
C ALA A 63 3.71 -22.07 10.49
N GLN A 64 2.38 -22.05 10.34
CA GLN A 64 1.48 -22.86 11.15
C GLN A 64 1.71 -24.36 10.92
N LYS A 65 1.87 -24.77 9.66
CA LYS A 65 2.16 -26.16 9.30
C LYS A 65 3.47 -26.62 9.95
N SER A 66 4.55 -25.86 9.82
CA SER A 66 5.84 -26.20 10.41
C SER A 66 5.80 -26.20 11.95
N ALA A 67 5.02 -25.31 12.57
CA ALA A 67 4.79 -25.33 14.02
C ALA A 67 4.09 -26.63 14.47
N ASN A 68 3.05 -27.06 13.77
CA ASN A 68 2.35 -28.32 14.05
C ASN A 68 3.28 -29.53 13.87
N GLU A 69 4.10 -29.55 12.80
CA GLU A 69 5.09 -30.61 12.57
C GLU A 69 6.17 -30.65 13.65
N ASN A 70 6.58 -29.49 14.17
CA ASN A 70 7.50 -29.39 15.30
C ASN A 70 6.87 -29.94 16.58
N SER A 71 5.64 -29.54 16.91
CA SER A 71 4.92 -30.07 18.07
C SER A 71 4.83 -31.59 18.00
N ASN A 72 4.34 -32.13 16.89
CA ASN A 72 4.23 -33.57 16.69
C ASN A 72 5.57 -34.33 16.78
N ALA A 73 6.68 -33.69 16.40
CA ALA A 73 8.01 -34.29 16.52
C ALA A 73 8.54 -34.22 17.96
N ALA A 74 8.23 -33.14 18.68
CA ALA A 74 8.54 -32.98 20.10
C ALA A 74 7.76 -33.97 20.96
N ASP A 75 6.46 -34.15 20.69
CA ASP A 75 5.61 -35.11 21.41
C ASP A 75 6.17 -36.54 21.28
N LYS A 76 6.50 -36.95 20.04
CA LYS A 76 7.12 -38.26 19.79
C LYS A 76 8.46 -38.45 20.49
N LEU A 77 9.26 -37.38 20.59
CA LEU A 77 10.51 -37.42 21.34
C LEU A 77 10.26 -37.51 22.84
N SER A 78 9.24 -36.82 23.36
CA SER A 78 8.85 -36.88 24.76
C SER A 78 8.48 -38.29 25.19
N ASP A 79 7.82 -39.07 24.32
CA ASP A 79 7.50 -40.48 24.58
C ASP A 79 8.75 -41.38 24.65
N ASN A 80 9.83 -40.99 23.97
CA ASN A 80 11.08 -41.77 23.86
C ASN A 80 12.32 -40.86 23.89
N PRO A 81 12.64 -40.24 25.04
CA PRO A 81 13.60 -39.13 25.12
C PRO A 81 15.03 -39.53 24.74
N GLU A 82 15.42 -40.77 25.01
CA GLU A 82 16.76 -41.30 24.69
C GLU A 82 16.94 -41.63 23.19
N ASN A 83 15.88 -41.52 22.38
CA ASN A 83 15.95 -41.88 20.97
C ASN A 83 16.63 -40.77 20.15
N LYS A 84 17.93 -40.96 19.86
CA LYS A 84 18.76 -40.06 19.04
C LYS A 84 18.17 -39.70 17.67
N LYS A 85 17.43 -40.61 17.02
CA LYS A 85 16.80 -40.34 15.71
C LYS A 85 15.62 -39.38 15.87
N LEU A 86 14.80 -39.56 16.90
CA LEU A 86 13.70 -38.65 17.22
C LEU A 86 14.24 -37.28 17.64
N ALA A 87 15.31 -37.23 18.44
CA ALA A 87 15.95 -35.98 18.85
C ALA A 87 16.42 -35.16 17.64
N ARG A 88 17.11 -35.79 16.68
CA ARG A 88 17.51 -35.16 15.42
C ARG A 88 16.31 -34.67 14.61
N LYS A 89 15.24 -35.46 14.52
CA LYS A 89 14.03 -35.08 13.78
C LYS A 89 13.33 -33.87 14.42
N ALA A 90 13.14 -33.87 15.73
CA ALA A 90 12.56 -32.76 16.47
C ALA A 90 13.39 -31.48 16.28
N ASN A 91 14.71 -31.56 16.42
CA ASN A 91 15.61 -30.42 16.20
C ASN A 91 15.47 -29.83 14.78
N ASN A 92 15.40 -30.69 13.75
CA ASN A 92 15.22 -30.23 12.37
C ASN A 92 13.86 -29.55 12.17
N LYS A 93 12.78 -30.09 12.77
CA LYS A 93 11.44 -29.49 12.68
C LYS A 93 11.35 -28.17 13.46
N ALA A 94 12.00 -28.06 14.61
CA ALA A 94 12.13 -26.81 15.34
C ALA A 94 12.86 -25.73 14.50
N GLY A 95 13.93 -26.12 13.81
CA GLY A 95 14.66 -25.23 12.89
C GLY A 95 13.78 -24.72 11.75
N ALA A 96 13.02 -25.60 11.11
CA ALA A 96 12.08 -25.25 10.04
C ALA A 96 10.97 -24.30 10.56
N ALA A 97 10.31 -24.64 11.67
CA ALA A 97 9.29 -23.81 12.29
C ALA A 97 9.81 -22.40 12.64
N LYS A 98 11.03 -22.30 13.17
CA LYS A 98 11.68 -21.02 13.45
C LYS A 98 11.92 -20.20 12.18
N SER A 99 12.38 -20.83 11.12
CA SER A 99 12.62 -20.16 9.83
C SER A 99 11.30 -19.65 9.22
N ASP A 100 10.28 -20.50 9.15
CA ASP A 100 8.99 -20.17 8.55
C ASP A 100 8.26 -19.09 9.37
N SER A 101 8.31 -19.15 10.70
CA SER A 101 7.80 -18.09 11.59
C SER A 101 8.47 -16.74 11.34
N ARG A 102 9.78 -16.71 11.05
CA ARG A 102 10.48 -15.47 10.69
C ARG A 102 10.08 -14.98 9.31
N ASN A 103 9.87 -15.90 8.37
CA ASN A 103 9.39 -15.54 7.04
C ASN A 103 7.99 -14.91 7.09
N ALA A 104 7.05 -15.52 7.81
CA ALA A 104 5.70 -15.00 8.01
C ALA A 104 5.70 -13.56 8.57
N ARG A 105 6.56 -13.30 9.56
CA ARG A 105 6.76 -11.94 10.11
C ARG A 105 7.24 -10.96 9.05
N ARG A 106 8.28 -11.32 8.29
CA ARG A 106 8.82 -10.46 7.23
C ARG A 106 7.79 -10.16 6.14
N GLU A 107 6.99 -11.14 5.72
CA GLU A 107 5.93 -10.89 4.73
C GLU A 107 4.81 -10.01 5.29
N SER A 108 4.49 -10.13 6.58
CA SER A 108 3.59 -9.18 7.25
C SER A 108 4.16 -7.77 7.23
N ASP A 109 5.41 -7.59 7.67
CA ASP A 109 6.08 -6.28 7.70
C ASP A 109 6.14 -5.64 6.30
N ARG A 110 6.32 -6.46 5.26
CA ARG A 110 6.33 -6.01 3.85
C ARG A 110 4.97 -5.50 3.39
N LEU A 111 3.87 -6.14 3.81
CA LEU A 111 2.52 -5.66 3.50
C LEU A 111 2.22 -4.39 4.27
N ASP A 112 2.52 -4.35 5.58
CA ASP A 112 2.28 -3.18 6.42
C ASP A 112 3.07 -1.96 5.92
N LYS A 113 4.29 -2.16 5.41
CA LYS A 113 5.06 -1.11 4.77
C LYS A 113 4.43 -0.64 3.46
N LEU A 114 3.95 -1.56 2.61
CA LEU A 114 3.27 -1.19 1.37
C LEU A 114 2.04 -0.33 1.65
N ASP A 115 1.24 -0.71 2.66
CA ASP A 115 0.05 0.03 3.04
C ASP A 115 0.39 1.44 3.56
N LYS A 116 1.46 1.57 4.35
CA LYS A 116 1.97 2.89 4.78
C LYS A 116 2.41 3.74 3.59
N ASP A 117 3.21 3.19 2.68
CA ASP A 117 3.68 3.91 1.49
C ASP A 117 2.49 4.37 0.61
N ILE A 118 1.42 3.56 0.51
CA ILE A 118 0.18 3.92 -0.18
C ILE A 118 -0.53 5.08 0.53
N GLN A 119 -0.66 5.06 1.85
CA GLN A 119 -1.32 6.13 2.60
C GLN A 119 -0.51 7.44 2.52
N ASP A 120 0.81 7.37 2.63
CA ASP A 120 1.68 8.53 2.50
C ASP A 120 1.56 9.17 1.10
N LEU A 121 1.48 8.37 0.04
CA LEU A 121 1.23 8.89 -1.31
C LEU A 121 -0.14 9.56 -1.44
N LYS A 122 -1.20 8.96 -0.88
CA LYS A 122 -2.54 9.56 -0.88
C LYS A 122 -2.55 10.92 -0.19
N ASN A 123 -1.91 11.02 0.97
CA ASN A 123 -1.79 12.27 1.72
C ASN A 123 -1.01 13.32 0.93
N ARG A 124 0.13 12.95 0.33
CA ARG A 124 0.91 13.86 -0.52
C ARG A 124 0.14 14.38 -1.73
N ILE A 125 -0.63 13.50 -2.39
CA ILE A 125 -1.51 13.90 -3.50
C ILE A 125 -2.56 14.89 -3.03
N ALA A 126 -3.23 14.61 -1.91
CA ALA A 126 -4.26 15.48 -1.36
C ALA A 126 -3.69 16.87 -0.99
N ASP A 127 -2.54 16.91 -0.30
CA ASP A 127 -1.86 18.15 0.07
C ASP A 127 -1.46 18.99 -1.16
N ASN A 128 -0.93 18.33 -2.20
CA ASN A 128 -0.57 19.00 -3.44
C ASN A 128 -1.81 19.48 -4.22
N GLN A 129 -2.91 18.74 -4.19
CA GLN A 129 -4.19 19.15 -4.78
C GLN A 129 -4.75 20.39 -4.08
N VAL A 130 -4.67 20.46 -2.75
CA VAL A 130 -5.08 21.65 -1.99
C VAL A 130 -4.24 22.87 -2.38
N LYS A 131 -2.91 22.70 -2.50
CA LYS A 131 -2.02 23.78 -2.96
C LYS A 131 -2.36 24.22 -4.38
N LEU A 132 -2.58 23.28 -5.29
CA LEU A 132 -2.94 23.57 -6.68
C LEU A 132 -4.26 24.35 -6.77
N ASN A 133 -5.28 23.94 -6.02
CA ASN A 133 -6.57 24.63 -5.97
C ASN A 133 -6.42 26.07 -5.48
N LYS A 134 -5.56 26.33 -4.48
CA LYS A 134 -5.25 27.70 -4.02
C LYS A 134 -4.62 28.55 -5.14
N HIS A 135 -3.70 27.99 -5.92
CA HIS A 135 -3.11 28.72 -7.06
C HIS A 135 -4.14 29.05 -8.14
N ILE A 136 -5.06 28.12 -8.43
CA ILE A 136 -6.14 28.33 -9.39
C ILE A 136 -7.10 29.43 -8.91
N GLN A 137 -7.53 29.38 -7.64
CA GLN A 137 -8.41 30.40 -7.05
C GLN A 137 -7.75 31.79 -7.00
N ASN A 138 -6.48 31.88 -6.59
CA ASN A 138 -5.74 33.14 -6.56
C ASN A 138 -5.49 33.70 -7.98
N GLY A 139 -5.32 32.84 -8.98
CA GLY A 139 -5.25 33.23 -10.39
C GLY A 139 -6.57 33.80 -10.90
N ALA A 140 -7.70 33.19 -10.53
CA ALA A 140 -9.04 33.67 -10.88
C ALA A 140 -9.36 35.03 -10.24
N ASN A 141 -9.02 35.24 -8.97
CA ASN A 141 -9.28 36.50 -8.24
C ASN A 141 -8.46 37.69 -8.76
N ARG A 142 -7.34 37.45 -9.47
CA ARG A 142 -6.53 38.51 -10.11
C ARG A 142 -7.01 38.87 -11.52
N ALA A 143 -7.93 38.10 -12.09
CA ALA A 143 -8.40 38.27 -13.46
C ALA A 143 -9.71 39.06 -13.57
N THR A 144 -10.32 39.48 -12.46
CA THR A 144 -11.43 40.44 -12.44
C THR A 144 -10.87 41.86 -12.42
N PRO A 145 -10.98 42.64 -13.52
CA PRO A 145 -10.66 44.06 -13.48
C PRO A 145 -11.77 44.77 -12.71
N ASP A 146 -11.40 45.66 -11.79
CA ASP A 146 -12.33 46.64 -11.22
C ASP A 146 -12.99 47.39 -12.38
N THR A 147 -14.27 47.12 -12.63
CA THR A 147 -15.09 47.94 -13.52
C THR A 147 -15.36 49.27 -12.81
N PRO A 148 -14.88 50.41 -13.34
CA PRO A 148 -15.26 51.71 -12.78
C PRO A 148 -16.74 51.92 -13.04
N GLN A 149 -17.52 52.08 -11.96
CA GLN A 149 -18.89 52.59 -12.03
C GLN A 149 -18.79 54.07 -12.42
N TYR A 150 -19.21 54.41 -13.64
CA TYR A 150 -19.52 55.77 -14.06
C TYR A 150 -21.03 55.97 -14.04
#